data_AF-A0A817E1Q7-F1
#
_entry.id   AF-A0A817E1Q7-F1
#
_cell.length_a   1.000
_cell.length_b   1.000
_cell.length_c   1.000
_cell.angle_alpha   90.00
_cell.angle_beta   90.00
_cell.angle_gamma   90.00
#
_symmetry.space_group_name_H-M   'P 1'
#
loop_
_entity.id
_entity.type
_entity.pdbx_description
1 polymer ?
#
loop_
_entity_poly.entity_id
_entity_poly.type
_entity_poly.pdbx_seq_one_letter_code
_entity_poly.pdbx_strand_id
1 'polypeptide(L)'
;MSKLLEQVLQANIFLQPFQFSIVMVINILNICVLCSRALRSSSCTHYFLAYSVFSIIYSCLACLTQFLRGFSIDWANHRIGCKLHFYILFVVPVQANLMLILASVDRYFSSLKSHRLNSKINGTTYGNSTLASYGAMVGIASTNVSAYSNGNDSYISDESNYLYNIYTGMPWQCVEYARRWLFIRKGCVFNSVDAANDMWSQLSIVQRVVDGKCFSLKKYQNGSTSPPKNESLLIYSRGKDMPYGHVAVIVDVLNDSIHVAEQNFHAYYWAGNYSRRIPYVLKNGSYYIMDDYNIYGWMSVEDNNENYPLNQSTINKILQKNISFPDFICSKSIKHNYISLYYYLGFFLCLTFSSIFL
;
A
#
# COMPACT_ATOMS: atom_id res chain seq x y z
N MET A 1 -56.69 -15.84 -9.27
CA MET A 1 -55.21 -15.91 -9.29
C MET A 1 -54.84 -17.11 -10.15
N SER A 2 -53.94 -17.01 -11.15
CA SER A 2 -53.67 -18.15 -12.05
C SER A 2 -52.92 -19.26 -11.32
N LYS A 3 -53.18 -20.54 -11.66
CA LYS A 3 -52.52 -21.72 -11.05
C LYS A 3 -50.98 -21.63 -11.12
N LEU A 4 -50.46 -20.94 -12.14
CA LEU A 4 -49.04 -20.61 -12.31
C LEU A 4 -48.53 -19.64 -11.23
N LEU A 5 -49.32 -18.63 -10.86
CA LEU A 5 -48.93 -17.63 -9.86
C LEU A 5 -48.83 -18.24 -8.46
N GLU A 6 -49.72 -19.18 -8.11
CA GLU A 6 -49.63 -19.95 -6.86
C GLU A 6 -48.36 -20.82 -6.81
N GLN A 7 -48.04 -21.52 -7.91
CA GLN A 7 -46.83 -22.34 -8.00
C GLN A 7 -45.55 -21.50 -7.88
N VAL A 8 -45.52 -20.32 -8.51
CA VAL A 8 -44.40 -19.37 -8.38
C VAL A 8 -44.27 -18.84 -6.96
N LEU A 9 -45.39 -18.53 -6.29
CA LEU A 9 -45.37 -18.09 -4.90
C LEU A 9 -44.82 -19.19 -3.97
N GLN A 10 -45.26 -20.44 -4.15
CA GLN A 10 -44.77 -21.57 -3.36
C GLN A 10 -43.29 -21.84 -3.59
N ALA A 11 -42.80 -21.78 -4.83
CA ALA A 11 -41.38 -21.95 -5.13
C ALA A 11 -40.52 -20.83 -4.51
N ASN A 12 -41.00 -19.59 -4.55
CA ASN A 12 -40.28 -18.44 -3.99
C ASN A 12 -40.08 -18.53 -2.46
N ILE A 13 -41.00 -19.15 -1.73
CA ILE A 13 -40.89 -19.34 -0.28
C ILE A 13 -39.63 -20.15 0.08
N PHE A 14 -39.23 -21.11 -0.76
CA PHE A 14 -38.03 -21.92 -0.54
C PHE A 14 -36.79 -21.33 -1.22
N LEU A 15 -36.95 -20.73 -2.41
CA LEU A 15 -35.82 -20.20 -3.18
C LEU A 15 -35.24 -18.92 -2.57
N GLN A 16 -36.08 -18.04 -2.02
CA GLN A 16 -35.63 -16.74 -1.48
C GLN A 16 -34.72 -16.85 -0.25
N PRO A 17 -35.03 -17.67 0.78
CA PRO A 17 -34.11 -17.85 1.91
C PRO A 17 -32.77 -18.47 1.51
N PHE A 18 -32.78 -19.39 0.54
CA PHE A 18 -31.58 -20.02 0.00
C PHE A 18 -30.72 -19.00 -0.76
N GLN A 19 -31.34 -18.23 -1.65
CA GLN A 19 -30.67 -17.15 -2.37
C GLN A 19 -30.10 -16.10 -1.41
N PHE A 20 -30.85 -15.69 -0.38
CA PHE A 20 -30.37 -14.76 0.64
C PHE A 20 -29.12 -15.29 1.34
N SER A 21 -29.15 -16.56 1.77
CA SER A 21 -28.02 -17.20 2.47
C SER A 21 -26.77 -17.25 1.61
N ILE A 22 -26.90 -17.65 0.34
CA ILE A 22 -25.79 -17.68 -0.61
C ILE A 22 -25.22 -16.28 -0.83
N VAL A 23 -26.08 -15.28 -1.08
CA VAL A 23 -25.65 -13.91 -1.37
C VAL A 23 -24.93 -13.31 -0.17
N MET A 24 -25.37 -13.59 1.06
CA MET A 24 -24.68 -13.16 2.28
C MET A 24 -23.30 -13.81 2.40
N VAL A 25 -23.21 -15.13 2.24
CA VAL A 25 -21.94 -15.85 2.34
C VAL A 25 -20.93 -15.36 1.30
N ILE A 26 -21.34 -15.27 0.02
CA ILE A 26 -20.46 -14.85 -1.07
C ILE A 26 -19.95 -13.42 -0.85
N ASN A 27 -20.83 -12.48 -0.49
CA ASN A 27 -20.41 -11.09 -0.32
C ASN A 27 -19.58 -10.87 0.96
N ILE A 28 -19.84 -11.62 2.04
CA ILE A 28 -18.98 -11.61 3.24
C ILE A 28 -17.59 -12.16 2.89
N LEU A 29 -17.51 -13.29 2.18
CA LEU A 29 -16.24 -13.85 1.73
C LEU A 29 -15.50 -12.88 0.80
N ASN A 30 -16.20 -12.25 -0.15
CA ASN A 30 -15.62 -11.22 -1.00
C ASN A 30 -15.05 -10.06 -0.18
N ILE A 31 -15.77 -9.56 0.82
CA ILE A 31 -15.27 -8.49 1.70
C ILE A 31 -14.03 -8.98 2.47
N CYS A 32 -14.05 -10.19 3.04
CA CYS A 32 -12.89 -10.75 3.75
C CYS A 32 -11.66 -10.86 2.86
N VAL A 33 -11.82 -11.38 1.64
CA VAL A 33 -10.73 -11.54 0.66
C VAL A 33 -10.22 -10.17 0.17
N LEU A 34 -11.13 -9.28 -0.22
CA LEU A 34 -10.79 -7.98 -0.81
C LEU A 34 -10.27 -6.96 0.23
N CYS A 35 -10.58 -7.17 1.51
CA CYS A 35 -9.96 -6.43 2.61
C CYS A 35 -8.50 -6.85 2.88
N SER A 36 -8.01 -7.93 2.26
CA SER A 36 -6.62 -8.35 2.40
C SER A 36 -5.65 -7.27 1.90
N ARG A 37 -4.48 -7.20 2.54
CA ARG A 37 -3.46 -6.19 2.23
C ARG A 37 -2.97 -6.27 0.79
N ALA A 38 -2.85 -7.47 0.24
CA ALA A 38 -2.42 -7.70 -1.14
C ALA A 38 -3.37 -7.03 -2.15
N LEU A 39 -4.69 -7.18 -1.95
CA LEU A 39 -5.70 -6.75 -2.93
C LEU A 39 -6.12 -5.29 -2.77
N ARG A 40 -6.03 -4.70 -1.56
CA ARG A 40 -6.34 -3.28 -1.32
C ARG A 40 -5.44 -2.29 -2.07
N SER A 41 -4.30 -2.75 -2.58
CA SER A 41 -3.37 -1.94 -3.38
C SER A 41 -3.95 -1.51 -4.74
N SER A 42 -4.98 -2.22 -5.24
CA SER A 42 -5.64 -1.89 -6.51
C SER A 42 -6.86 -0.99 -6.31
N SER A 43 -6.98 0.06 -7.12
CA SER A 43 -8.17 0.93 -7.14
C SER A 43 -9.45 0.16 -7.48
N CYS A 44 -9.36 -0.78 -8.43
CA CYS A 44 -10.41 -1.73 -8.82
C CYS A 44 -11.05 -2.47 -7.62
N THR A 45 -10.26 -2.85 -6.63
CA THR A 45 -10.71 -3.56 -5.41
C THR A 45 -11.72 -2.76 -4.59
N HIS A 46 -11.61 -1.42 -4.59
CA HIS A 46 -12.54 -0.55 -3.86
C HIS A 46 -13.96 -0.60 -4.46
N TYR A 47 -14.07 -0.73 -5.78
CA TYR A 47 -15.35 -0.88 -6.47
C TYR A 47 -15.99 -2.25 -6.19
N PHE A 48 -15.21 -3.33 -6.11
CA PHE A 48 -15.73 -4.65 -5.71
C PHE A 48 -16.17 -4.71 -4.24
N LEU A 49 -15.48 -4.00 -3.34
CA LEU A 49 -15.90 -3.82 -1.95
C LEU A 49 -17.23 -3.06 -1.87
N ALA A 50 -17.35 -1.96 -2.62
CA ALA A 50 -18.60 -1.19 -2.69
C ALA A 50 -19.75 -2.03 -3.25
N TYR A 51 -19.52 -2.80 -4.32
CA TYR A 51 -20.48 -3.77 -4.85
C TYR A 51 -20.97 -4.74 -3.78
N SER A 52 -20.04 -5.34 -3.01
CA SER A 52 -20.37 -6.33 -1.99
C SER A 52 -21.24 -5.75 -0.88
N VAL A 53 -20.96 -4.50 -0.48
CA VAL A 53 -21.77 -3.76 0.51
C VAL A 53 -23.17 -3.45 -0.05
N PHE A 54 -23.28 -2.91 -1.26
CA PHE A 54 -24.59 -2.61 -1.86
C PHE A 54 -25.42 -3.88 -2.11
N SER A 55 -24.78 -4.99 -2.49
CA SER A 55 -25.44 -6.28 -2.68
C SER A 55 -26.00 -6.85 -1.36
N ILE A 56 -25.29 -6.69 -0.24
CA ILE A 56 -25.79 -7.09 1.10
C ILE A 56 -26.97 -6.20 1.50
N ILE A 57 -26.85 -4.88 1.36
CA ILE A 57 -27.93 -3.94 1.68
C ILE A 57 -29.20 -4.27 0.89
N TYR A 58 -29.08 -4.47 -0.42
CA TYR A 58 -30.19 -4.87 -1.27
C TYR A 58 -30.85 -6.15 -0.78
N SER A 59 -30.07 -7.19 -0.50
CA SER A 59 -30.58 -8.51 -0.11
C SER A 59 -31.31 -8.48 1.22
N CYS A 60 -30.77 -7.75 2.21
CA CYS A 60 -31.43 -7.55 3.51
C CYS A 60 -32.76 -6.82 3.37
N LEU A 61 -32.80 -5.74 2.57
CA LEU A 61 -34.00 -4.92 2.41
C LEU A 61 -35.06 -5.61 1.53
N ALA A 62 -34.66 -6.22 0.42
CA ALA A 62 -35.57 -6.92 -0.48
C ALA A 62 -36.21 -8.15 0.19
N CYS A 63 -35.41 -8.97 0.88
CA CYS A 63 -35.92 -10.15 1.57
C CYS A 63 -36.89 -9.77 2.72
N LEU A 64 -36.59 -8.70 3.47
CA LEU A 64 -37.48 -8.19 4.51
C LEU A 64 -38.84 -7.77 3.92
N THR A 65 -38.85 -7.06 2.79
CA THR A 65 -40.12 -6.66 2.15
C THR A 65 -40.94 -7.84 1.62
N GLN A 66 -40.29 -8.89 1.11
CA GLN A 66 -40.96 -10.10 0.63
C GLN A 66 -41.50 -10.95 1.77
N PHE A 67 -40.74 -11.08 2.86
CA PHE A 67 -41.16 -11.79 4.06
C PHE A 67 -42.38 -11.14 4.72
N LEU A 68 -42.37 -9.81 4.88
CA LEU A 68 -43.50 -9.06 5.46
C LEU A 68 -44.78 -9.17 4.62
N ARG A 69 -44.66 -9.25 3.28
CA ARG A 69 -45.80 -9.55 2.39
C ARG A 69 -46.43 -10.92 2.66
N GLY A 70 -45.63 -11.92 3.05
CA GLY A 70 -46.14 -13.23 3.46
C GLY A 70 -47.06 -13.19 4.69
N PHE A 71 -46.90 -12.17 5.55
CA PHE A 71 -47.78 -11.91 6.71
C PHE A 71 -48.88 -10.89 6.40
N SER A 72 -49.16 -10.62 5.12
CA SER A 72 -50.14 -9.61 4.68
C SER A 72 -49.82 -8.18 5.12
N ILE A 73 -48.56 -7.89 5.47
CA ILE A 73 -48.13 -6.55 5.87
C ILE A 73 -47.51 -5.86 4.65
N ASP A 74 -48.30 -5.02 3.97
CA ASP A 74 -47.85 -4.31 2.77
C ASP A 74 -47.50 -2.84 3.06
N TRP A 75 -46.21 -2.61 3.33
CA TRP A 75 -45.68 -1.28 3.64
C TRP A 75 -45.61 -0.39 2.40
N ALA A 76 -45.76 -0.95 1.19
CA ALA A 76 -45.74 -0.21 -0.06
C ALA A 76 -47.05 0.55 -0.33
N ASN A 77 -48.11 0.34 0.45
CA ASN A 77 -49.41 1.00 0.28
C ASN A 77 -49.44 2.47 0.74
N HIS A 78 -48.38 2.95 1.40
CA HIS A 78 -48.25 4.36 1.79
C HIS A 78 -47.30 5.11 0.83
N ARG A 79 -47.53 6.42 0.65
CA ARG A 79 -46.79 7.29 -0.29
C ARG A 79 -45.27 7.19 -0.13
N ILE A 80 -44.78 7.15 1.10
CA ILE A 80 -43.35 7.03 1.42
C ILE A 80 -42.85 5.61 1.20
N GLY A 81 -43.63 4.60 1.63
CA GLY A 81 -43.28 3.20 1.48
C GLY A 81 -43.19 2.74 0.03
N CYS A 82 -44.06 3.25 -0.86
CA CYS A 82 -44.00 2.98 -2.30
C CYS A 82 -42.70 3.52 -2.93
N LYS A 83 -42.33 4.77 -2.63
CA LYS A 83 -41.05 5.37 -3.08
C LYS A 83 -39.84 4.59 -2.56
N LEU A 84 -39.86 4.20 -1.28
CA LEU A 84 -38.79 3.44 -0.66
C LEU A 84 -38.67 2.03 -1.29
N HIS A 85 -39.80 1.37 -1.52
CA HIS A 85 -39.85 0.06 -2.18
C HIS A 85 -39.28 0.11 -3.60
N PHE A 86 -39.66 1.14 -4.37
CA PHE A 86 -39.12 1.37 -5.71
C PHE A 86 -37.60 1.64 -5.66
N TYR A 87 -37.15 2.47 -4.73
CA TYR A 87 -35.72 2.76 -4.55
C TYR A 87 -34.92 1.47 -4.24
N ILE A 88 -35.40 0.65 -3.30
CA ILE A 88 -34.73 -0.60 -2.92
C ILE A 88 -34.68 -1.58 -4.10
N LEU A 89 -35.79 -1.76 -4.83
CA LEU A 89 -35.87 -2.75 -5.90
C LEU A 89 -35.11 -2.38 -7.16
N PHE A 90 -35.04 -1.09 -7.49
CA PHE A 90 -34.51 -0.64 -8.77
C PHE A 90 -33.18 0.12 -8.65
N VAL A 91 -33.01 0.95 -7.63
CA VAL A 91 -31.83 1.83 -7.54
C VAL A 91 -30.63 1.10 -6.96
N VAL A 92 -30.81 0.33 -5.88
CA VAL A 92 -29.69 -0.35 -5.20
C VAL A 92 -29.01 -1.41 -6.11
N PRO A 93 -29.74 -2.26 -6.87
CA PRO A 93 -29.10 -3.18 -7.82
C PRO A 93 -28.38 -2.48 -8.97
N VAL A 94 -28.93 -1.36 -9.47
CA VAL A 94 -28.29 -0.56 -10.51
C VAL A 94 -26.99 0.04 -9.98
N GLN A 95 -26.98 0.57 -8.75
CA GLN A 95 -25.77 1.08 -8.11
C GLN A 95 -24.70 -0.01 -7.94
N ALA A 96 -25.10 -1.21 -7.50
CA ALA A 96 -24.18 -2.35 -7.40
C ALA A 96 -23.58 -2.69 -8.78
N ASN A 97 -24.40 -2.86 -9.81
CA ASN A 97 -23.93 -3.19 -11.16
C ASN A 97 -23.02 -2.11 -11.77
N LEU A 98 -23.29 -0.84 -11.50
CA LEU A 98 -22.41 0.27 -11.90
C LEU A 98 -21.02 0.14 -11.28
N MET A 99 -20.91 -0.33 -10.03
CA MET A 99 -19.59 -0.56 -9.42
C MET A 99 -18.80 -1.66 -10.16
N LEU A 100 -19.45 -2.72 -10.63
CA LEU A 100 -18.78 -3.76 -11.44
C LEU A 100 -18.30 -3.23 -12.80
N ILE A 101 -19.08 -2.36 -13.44
CA ILE A 101 -18.70 -1.71 -14.70
C ILE A 101 -17.48 -0.81 -14.45
N LEU A 102 -17.50 0.01 -13.40
CA LEU A 102 -16.38 0.87 -13.03
C LEU A 102 -15.12 0.07 -12.70
N ALA A 103 -15.26 -1.05 -11.98
CA ALA A 103 -14.16 -1.97 -11.71
C ALA A 103 -13.53 -2.50 -13.01
N SER A 104 -14.36 -2.89 -13.98
CA SER A 104 -13.93 -3.42 -15.28
C SER A 104 -13.21 -2.35 -16.12
N VAL A 105 -13.73 -1.14 -16.13
CA VAL A 105 -13.15 0.02 -16.82
C VAL A 105 -11.80 0.41 -16.22
N ASP A 106 -11.71 0.49 -14.89
CA ASP A 106 -10.46 0.79 -14.18
C ASP A 106 -9.37 -0.27 -14.48
N ARG A 107 -9.76 -1.54 -14.51
CA ARG A 107 -8.85 -2.64 -14.85
C ARG A 107 -8.35 -2.55 -16.30
N TYR A 108 -9.23 -2.23 -17.24
CA TYR A 108 -8.90 -2.08 -18.66
C TYR A 108 -7.95 -0.91 -18.94
N PHE A 109 -8.19 0.25 -18.33
CA PHE A 109 -7.27 1.39 -18.49
C PHE A 109 -5.92 1.16 -17.80
N SER A 110 -5.91 0.44 -16.68
CA SER A 110 -4.69 0.05 -15.99
C SER A 110 -3.82 -0.89 -16.83
N SER A 111 -4.43 -1.85 -17.55
CA SER A 111 -3.68 -2.77 -18.42
C SER A 111 -3.13 -2.10 -19.69
N LEU A 112 -3.87 -1.17 -20.28
CA LEU A 112 -3.42 -0.40 -21.46
C LEU A 112 -2.21 0.50 -21.18
N LYS A 113 -2.08 1.03 -19.96
CA LYS A 113 -0.95 1.87 -19.54
C LYS A 113 0.35 1.07 -19.44
N SER A 114 0.29 -0.15 -18.89
CA SER A 114 1.43 -1.06 -18.75
C SER A 114 2.08 -1.36 -20.11
N HIS A 115 1.26 -1.57 -21.15
CA HIS A 115 1.77 -1.94 -22.48
C HIS A 115 2.48 -0.81 -23.25
N ARG A 116 2.18 0.48 -22.95
CA ARG A 116 2.82 1.63 -23.61
C ARG A 116 4.14 2.05 -22.96
N LEU A 117 4.34 1.75 -21.67
CA LEU A 117 5.55 2.10 -20.92
C LEU A 117 6.78 1.31 -21.37
N ASN A 118 6.61 0.07 -21.83
CA ASN A 118 7.71 -0.75 -22.36
C ASN A 118 8.34 -0.22 -23.66
N SER A 119 7.78 0.82 -24.29
CA SER A 119 8.28 1.36 -25.57
C SER A 119 9.20 2.58 -25.46
N LYS A 120 9.39 3.16 -24.26
CA LYS A 120 9.96 4.52 -24.13
C LYS A 120 11.19 4.68 -23.24
N ILE A 121 11.88 3.59 -22.89
CA ILE A 121 13.12 3.62 -22.12
C ILE A 121 14.30 3.48 -23.09
N ASN A 122 14.81 4.62 -23.59
CA ASN A 122 16.12 4.71 -24.23
C ASN A 122 16.64 6.14 -24.03
N GLY A 123 17.56 6.33 -23.08
CA GLY A 123 18.30 7.59 -22.97
C GLY A 123 18.81 8.00 -21.59
N THR A 124 19.58 7.16 -20.91
CA THR A 124 20.58 7.59 -19.90
C THR A 124 21.73 6.58 -19.87
N THR A 125 22.97 7.06 -19.86
CA THR A 125 24.19 6.26 -19.93
C THR A 125 24.44 5.52 -18.61
N TYR A 126 24.17 4.21 -18.60
CA TYR A 126 24.48 3.31 -17.48
C TYR A 126 25.90 2.77 -17.57
N GLY A 127 26.62 2.81 -16.45
CA GLY A 127 27.82 2.00 -16.25
C GLY A 127 27.43 0.52 -16.27
N ASN A 128 28.03 -0.24 -17.18
CA ASN A 128 27.75 -1.64 -17.51
C ASN A 128 26.25 -1.93 -17.77
N SER A 129 25.87 -1.91 -19.05
CA SER A 129 24.50 -2.16 -19.53
C SER A 129 24.00 -3.61 -19.36
N THR A 130 24.69 -4.43 -18.56
CA THR A 130 24.35 -5.82 -18.35
C THR A 130 23.26 -5.92 -17.29
N LEU A 131 22.06 -6.32 -17.72
CA LEU A 131 20.94 -6.58 -16.82
C LEU A 131 21.26 -7.82 -15.95
N ALA A 132 21.09 -7.69 -14.65
CA ALA A 132 21.28 -8.76 -13.68
C ALA A 132 19.98 -9.52 -13.45
N SER A 133 20.03 -10.85 -13.44
CA SER A 133 18.89 -11.70 -13.11
C SER A 133 18.39 -11.46 -11.68
N TYR A 134 17.11 -11.73 -11.42
CA TYR A 134 16.55 -11.66 -10.07
C TYR A 134 17.44 -12.41 -9.05
N GLY A 135 17.70 -11.77 -7.91
CA GLY A 135 18.53 -12.31 -6.83
C GLY A 135 20.04 -12.23 -7.03
N ALA A 136 20.53 -11.83 -8.21
CA ALA A 136 21.95 -11.58 -8.39
C ALA A 136 22.40 -10.37 -7.57
N MET A 137 23.55 -10.46 -6.91
CA MET A 137 24.16 -9.31 -6.23
C MET A 137 24.60 -8.28 -7.28
N VAL A 138 23.99 -7.10 -7.27
CA VAL A 138 24.27 -6.03 -8.24
C VAL A 138 25.40 -5.11 -7.80
N GLY A 139 25.64 -5.01 -6.49
CA GLY A 139 26.72 -4.17 -5.97
C GLY A 139 26.79 -4.20 -4.44
N ILE A 140 27.81 -3.53 -3.91
CA ILE A 140 28.04 -3.38 -2.47
C ILE A 140 28.21 -1.89 -2.19
N ALA A 141 27.39 -1.33 -1.32
CA ALA A 141 27.46 0.09 -0.95
C ALA A 141 28.79 0.44 -0.25
N SER A 142 29.20 1.72 -0.26
CA SER A 142 30.36 2.22 0.51
C SER A 142 30.25 1.90 2.01
N THR A 143 29.03 1.77 2.51
CA THR A 143 28.70 1.30 3.87
C THR A 143 28.82 -0.23 4.07
N ASN A 144 29.33 -0.97 3.08
CA ASN A 144 29.50 -2.42 3.07
C ASN A 144 28.18 -3.22 3.20
N VAL A 145 27.15 -2.82 2.46
CA VAL A 145 25.85 -3.51 2.40
C VAL A 145 25.57 -3.91 0.95
N SER A 146 25.36 -5.21 0.71
CA SER A 146 25.07 -5.74 -0.63
C SER A 146 23.65 -5.38 -1.09
N ALA A 147 23.49 -5.03 -2.36
CA ALA A 147 22.21 -4.90 -3.03
C ALA A 147 22.02 -6.03 -4.04
N TYR A 148 20.77 -6.44 -4.23
CA TYR A 148 20.37 -7.54 -5.11
C TYR A 148 19.38 -7.05 -6.17
N SER A 149 19.45 -7.64 -7.36
CA SER A 149 18.55 -7.34 -8.46
C SER A 149 17.14 -7.84 -8.14
N ASN A 150 16.13 -6.98 -8.32
CA ASN A 150 14.73 -7.40 -8.35
C ASN A 150 14.33 -7.95 -9.74
N GLY A 151 15.28 -8.05 -10.69
CA GLY A 151 15.05 -8.42 -12.09
C GLY A 151 14.36 -7.32 -12.89
N ASN A 152 13.20 -6.88 -12.42
CA ASN A 152 12.42 -5.77 -12.96
C ASN A 152 11.88 -4.88 -11.82
N ASP A 153 11.68 -3.59 -12.08
CA ASP A 153 11.15 -2.61 -11.11
C ASP A 153 9.73 -2.96 -10.61
N SER A 154 8.98 -3.70 -11.43
CA SER A 154 7.59 -4.08 -11.19
C SER A 154 7.43 -5.51 -10.67
N TYR A 155 8.53 -6.25 -10.47
CA TYR A 155 8.47 -7.64 -10.01
C TYR A 155 8.14 -7.70 -8.52
N ILE A 156 7.23 -8.61 -8.15
CA ILE A 156 6.78 -8.86 -6.78
C ILE A 156 6.99 -10.35 -6.54
N SER A 157 7.79 -10.70 -5.53
CA SER A 157 8.09 -12.10 -5.20
C SER A 157 7.02 -12.74 -4.31
N ASP A 158 6.27 -11.94 -3.54
CA ASP A 158 5.38 -12.39 -2.45
C ASP A 158 6.09 -13.24 -1.37
N GLU A 159 7.42 -13.15 -1.31
CA GLU A 159 8.26 -13.80 -0.32
C GLU A 159 8.64 -12.85 0.82
N SER A 160 9.10 -13.43 1.94
CA SER A 160 9.63 -12.67 3.08
C SER A 160 11.11 -12.97 3.26
N ASN A 161 11.94 -11.93 3.30
CA ASN A 161 13.37 -12.04 3.54
C ASN A 161 13.71 -11.79 5.01
N TYR A 162 14.64 -12.58 5.53
CA TYR A 162 15.09 -12.51 6.92
C TYR A 162 16.62 -12.48 6.99
N LEU A 163 17.17 -11.64 7.88
CA LEU A 163 18.60 -11.62 8.20
C LEU A 163 18.77 -11.84 9.70
N TYR A 164 19.48 -12.90 10.09
CA TYR A 164 19.60 -13.31 11.50
C TYR A 164 18.24 -13.43 12.21
N ASN A 165 17.29 -14.08 11.52
CA ASN A 165 15.88 -14.19 11.89
C ASN A 165 15.10 -12.87 11.89
N ILE A 166 15.68 -11.71 11.62
CA ILE A 166 14.95 -10.45 11.58
C ILE A 166 14.35 -10.21 10.21
N TYR A 167 13.04 -10.03 10.14
CA TYR A 167 12.35 -9.63 8.91
C TYR A 167 12.92 -8.33 8.35
N THR A 168 13.33 -8.37 7.09
CA THR A 168 13.89 -7.23 6.36
C THR A 168 12.93 -6.69 5.32
N GLY A 169 12.09 -7.51 4.72
CA GLY A 169 11.15 -7.07 3.69
C GLY A 169 10.91 -8.12 2.62
N MET A 170 10.23 -7.74 1.56
CA MET A 170 10.07 -8.57 0.37
C MET A 170 11.34 -8.49 -0.50
N PRO A 171 11.96 -9.63 -0.87
CA PRO A 171 13.08 -9.65 -1.78
C PRO A 171 12.63 -9.25 -3.20
N TRP A 172 13.31 -8.36 -3.94
CA TRP A 172 14.39 -7.44 -3.55
C TRP A 172 13.88 -6.00 -3.71
N GLN A 173 12.87 -5.66 -2.92
CA GLN A 173 12.20 -4.35 -2.95
C GLN A 173 13.08 -3.24 -2.33
N CYS A 174 12.79 -1.99 -2.67
CA CYS A 174 13.51 -0.83 -2.13
C CYS A 174 13.38 -0.71 -0.60
N VAL A 175 12.19 -0.97 -0.05
CA VAL A 175 11.93 -0.96 1.40
C VAL A 175 12.70 -2.07 2.12
N GLU A 176 12.86 -3.24 1.48
CA GLU A 176 13.67 -4.34 2.02
C GLU A 176 15.13 -3.92 2.19
N TYR A 177 15.70 -3.30 1.15
CA TYR A 177 17.07 -2.79 1.20
C TYR A 177 17.24 -1.75 2.30
N ALA A 178 16.33 -0.77 2.39
CA ALA A 178 16.40 0.29 3.38
C ALA A 178 16.34 -0.26 4.82
N ARG A 179 15.45 -1.22 5.09
CA ARG A 179 15.32 -1.86 6.41
C ARG A 179 16.55 -2.71 6.74
N ARG A 180 17.03 -3.52 5.79
CA ARG A 180 18.23 -4.35 5.97
C ARG A 180 19.48 -3.50 6.17
N TRP A 181 19.64 -2.43 5.40
CA TRP A 181 20.73 -1.48 5.57
C TRP A 181 20.70 -0.87 6.97
N LEU A 182 19.54 -0.39 7.43
CA LEU A 182 19.41 0.20 8.77
C LEU A 182 19.73 -0.82 9.86
N PHE A 183 19.31 -2.06 9.66
CA PHE A 183 19.60 -3.15 10.60
C PHE A 183 21.09 -3.45 10.67
N ILE A 184 21.76 -3.60 9.52
CA ILE A 184 23.20 -3.88 9.48
C ILE A 184 24.03 -2.71 10.01
N ARG A 185 23.65 -1.46 9.69
CA ARG A 185 24.47 -0.27 9.97
C ARG A 185 24.19 0.39 11.32
N LYS A 186 22.97 0.26 11.83
CA LYS A 186 22.53 0.92 13.07
C LYS A 186 21.94 -0.06 14.08
N GLY A 187 21.86 -1.36 13.78
CA GLY A 187 21.17 -2.33 14.64
C GLY A 187 19.68 -2.06 14.80
N CYS A 188 19.10 -1.20 13.95
CA CYS A 188 17.74 -0.70 14.07
C CYS A 188 16.86 -1.13 12.89
N VAL A 189 15.55 -1.21 13.12
CA VAL A 189 14.56 -1.37 12.07
C VAL A 189 13.44 -0.33 12.24
N PHE A 190 12.71 -0.07 11.16
CA PHE A 190 11.48 0.71 11.18
C PHE A 190 10.25 -0.19 10.99
N ASN A 191 9.10 0.29 11.47
CA ASN A 191 7.82 -0.41 11.39
C ASN A 191 7.43 -0.72 9.93
N SER A 192 6.51 -1.66 9.74
CA SER A 192 5.99 -1.98 8.40
C SER A 192 5.28 -0.77 7.77
N VAL A 193 5.51 -0.59 6.48
CA VAL A 193 4.86 0.42 5.63
C VAL A 193 4.34 -0.28 4.38
N ASP A 194 3.20 0.16 3.86
CA ASP A 194 2.57 -0.45 2.68
C ASP A 194 3.26 0.02 1.38
N ALA A 195 3.74 1.26 1.34
CA ALA A 195 4.47 1.83 0.21
C ALA A 195 5.73 2.59 0.70
N ALA A 196 6.76 2.68 -0.14
CA ALA A 196 8.00 3.40 0.21
C ALA A 196 7.74 4.89 0.51
N ASN A 197 6.83 5.51 -0.24
CA ASN A 197 6.31 6.86 0.02
C ASN A 197 5.80 7.05 1.45
N ASP A 198 5.13 6.04 2.01
CA ASP A 198 4.44 6.13 3.29
C ASP A 198 5.43 6.24 4.45
N MET A 199 6.70 5.90 4.22
CA MET A 199 7.79 6.19 5.15
C MET A 199 7.81 7.66 5.56
N TRP A 200 7.55 8.58 4.61
CA TRP A 200 7.52 10.02 4.87
C TRP A 200 6.50 10.46 5.90
N SER A 201 5.28 9.92 5.86
CA SER A 201 4.20 10.34 6.73
C SER A 201 4.07 9.47 7.99
N GLN A 202 4.35 8.18 7.90
CA GLN A 202 4.05 7.21 8.96
C GLN A 202 5.22 6.95 9.91
N LEU A 203 6.46 7.08 9.46
CA LEU A 203 7.63 6.81 10.30
C LEU A 203 8.10 8.08 11.00
N SER A 204 8.35 7.99 12.30
CA SER A 204 8.96 9.05 13.13
C SER A 204 10.01 8.51 14.08
N ILE A 205 10.17 7.18 14.11
CA ILE A 205 11.00 6.45 15.07
C ILE A 205 11.50 5.15 14.44
N VAL A 206 12.65 4.69 14.94
CA VAL A 206 13.22 3.37 14.64
C VAL A 206 13.49 2.65 15.96
N GLN A 207 13.50 1.33 15.94
CA GLN A 207 13.72 0.50 17.12
C GLN A 207 14.99 -0.32 16.95
N ARG A 208 15.87 -0.27 17.95
CA ARG A 208 17.03 -1.15 18.03
C ARG A 208 16.61 -2.56 18.40
N VAL A 209 17.06 -3.53 17.62
CA VAL A 209 16.60 -4.93 17.71
C VAL A 209 17.02 -5.59 19.01
N VAL A 210 18.24 -5.31 19.49
CA VAL A 210 18.80 -6.04 20.64
C VAL A 210 18.14 -5.74 21.97
N ASP A 211 17.64 -4.52 22.18
CA ASP A 211 17.13 -4.05 23.47
C ASP A 211 15.78 -3.31 23.38
N GLY A 212 15.24 -3.12 22.18
CA GLY A 212 13.98 -2.41 21.98
C GLY A 212 14.10 -0.89 22.13
N LYS A 213 15.31 -0.33 22.26
CA LYS A 213 15.48 1.12 22.43
C LYS A 213 15.01 1.87 21.18
N CYS A 214 14.22 2.91 21.40
CA CYS A 214 13.65 3.73 20.33
C CYS A 214 14.51 4.96 20.06
N PHE A 215 14.70 5.28 18.78
CA PHE A 215 15.41 6.47 18.33
C PHE A 215 14.52 7.29 17.41
N SER A 216 14.64 8.62 17.50
CA SER A 216 13.89 9.54 16.63
C SER A 216 14.41 9.43 15.20
N LEU A 217 13.48 9.45 14.24
CA LEU A 217 13.78 9.51 12.82
C LEU A 217 13.46 10.93 12.33
N LYS A 218 14.48 11.79 12.31
CA LYS A 218 14.34 13.19 11.96
C LYS A 218 14.22 13.36 10.45
N LYS A 219 13.26 14.19 10.03
CA LYS A 219 12.95 14.46 8.63
C LYS A 219 13.52 15.80 8.21
N TYR A 220 14.17 15.82 7.07
CA TYR A 220 14.69 17.02 6.42
C TYR A 220 14.04 17.10 5.04
N GLN A 221 13.15 18.06 4.86
CA GLN A 221 12.47 18.25 3.58
C GLN A 221 13.48 18.65 2.49
N ASN A 222 13.23 18.24 1.24
CA ASN A 222 14.01 18.73 0.11
C ASN A 222 13.84 20.27 0.02
N GLY A 223 14.93 21.03 0.08
CA GLY A 223 14.92 22.47 0.36
C GLY A 223 15.23 22.85 1.82
N SER A 224 15.64 21.90 2.65
CA SER A 224 16.08 22.12 4.03
C SER A 224 17.33 23.02 4.09
N THR A 225 17.46 23.82 5.16
CA THR A 225 18.70 24.58 5.45
C THR A 225 19.83 23.69 5.95
N SER A 226 19.52 22.47 6.39
CA SER A 226 20.52 21.44 6.70
C SER A 226 20.94 20.73 5.41
N PRO A 227 22.24 20.44 5.20
CA PRO A 227 22.70 19.69 4.04
C PRO A 227 22.24 18.22 4.08
N PRO A 228 22.22 17.53 2.92
CA PRO A 228 22.08 16.07 2.88
C PRO A 228 23.10 15.41 3.80
N LYS A 229 22.67 14.38 4.52
CA LYS A 229 23.50 13.71 5.52
C LYS A 229 23.79 12.28 5.09
N ASN A 230 25.04 11.86 5.24
CA ASN A 230 25.41 10.47 5.04
C ASN A 230 24.62 9.55 6.00
N GLU A 231 24.42 8.30 5.61
CA GLU A 231 23.69 7.30 6.38
C GLU A 231 22.23 7.71 6.67
N SER A 232 21.56 8.29 5.65
CA SER A 232 20.16 8.74 5.72
C SER A 232 19.28 8.07 4.66
N LEU A 233 17.99 7.92 4.95
CA LEU A 233 17.00 7.36 4.03
C LEU A 233 16.42 8.48 3.16
N LEU A 234 16.68 8.46 1.85
CA LEU A 234 16.12 9.39 0.86
C LEU A 234 14.75 8.89 0.40
N ILE A 235 13.70 9.69 0.59
CA ILE A 235 12.32 9.27 0.33
C ILE A 235 11.75 10.03 -0.88
N TYR A 236 11.25 9.26 -1.84
CA TYR A 236 10.56 9.75 -3.02
C TYR A 236 9.05 9.66 -2.84
N SER A 237 8.36 10.69 -3.31
CA SER A 237 6.91 10.72 -3.37
C SER A 237 6.37 9.81 -4.47
N ARG A 238 5.07 9.52 -4.43
CA ARG A 238 4.40 8.79 -5.51
C ARG A 238 4.44 9.61 -6.80
N GLY A 239 4.74 8.95 -7.91
CA GLY A 239 4.75 9.52 -9.24
C GLY A 239 4.11 8.59 -10.25
N LYS A 240 3.99 9.04 -11.50
CA LYS A 240 3.41 8.25 -12.59
C LYS A 240 4.17 6.93 -12.81
N ASP A 241 5.49 6.99 -12.79
CA ASP A 241 6.38 5.85 -13.00
C ASP A 241 6.87 5.26 -11.66
N MET A 242 6.43 5.82 -10.52
CA MET A 242 6.71 5.37 -9.16
C MET A 242 5.44 5.35 -8.31
N PRO A 243 4.48 4.44 -8.59
CA PRO A 243 3.16 4.46 -7.95
C PRO A 243 3.23 4.25 -6.42
N TYR A 244 4.26 3.58 -5.92
CA TYR A 244 4.50 3.34 -4.48
C TYR A 244 5.49 4.33 -3.87
N GLY A 245 5.96 5.32 -4.63
CA GLY A 245 7.16 6.09 -4.32
C GLY A 245 8.40 5.20 -4.32
N HIS A 246 9.46 5.69 -3.68
CA HIS A 246 10.72 4.97 -3.63
C HIS A 246 11.54 5.34 -2.39
N VAL A 247 12.46 4.48 -2.00
CA VAL A 247 13.43 4.77 -0.94
C VAL A 247 14.82 4.33 -1.36
N ALA A 248 15.78 5.23 -1.16
CA ALA A 248 17.20 4.97 -1.33
C ALA A 248 17.96 5.30 -0.03
N VAL A 249 19.20 4.84 0.08
CA VAL A 249 20.08 5.20 1.20
C VAL A 249 21.17 6.13 0.68
N ILE A 250 21.35 7.29 1.30
CA ILE A 250 22.49 8.17 1.07
C ILE A 250 23.72 7.54 1.73
N VAL A 251 24.71 7.16 0.92
CA VAL A 251 25.91 6.43 1.38
C VAL A 251 27.19 7.24 1.30
N ASP A 252 27.21 8.29 0.47
CA ASP A 252 28.24 9.33 0.49
C ASP A 252 27.61 10.70 0.20
N VAL A 253 28.17 11.75 0.80
CA VAL A 253 27.83 13.15 0.48
C VAL A 253 29.10 13.81 -0.02
N LEU A 254 29.09 14.20 -1.29
CA LEU A 254 30.17 14.94 -1.95
C LEU A 254 29.82 16.44 -1.95
N ASN A 255 30.68 17.28 -2.52
CA ASN A 255 30.48 18.72 -2.53
C ASN A 255 29.23 19.17 -3.32
N ASP A 256 28.88 18.46 -4.39
CA ASP A 256 27.86 18.84 -5.38
C ASP A 256 26.79 17.75 -5.62
N SER A 257 26.89 16.63 -4.91
CA SER A 257 26.11 15.44 -5.18
C SER A 257 26.13 14.47 -4.02
N ILE A 258 25.20 13.54 -4.05
CA ILE A 258 25.16 12.39 -3.15
C ILE A 258 25.36 11.11 -3.96
N HIS A 259 25.94 10.11 -3.33
CA HIS A 259 25.84 8.74 -3.79
C HIS A 259 24.71 8.04 -3.04
N VAL A 260 23.90 7.30 -3.78
CA VAL A 260 22.82 6.50 -3.21
C VAL A 260 23.01 5.01 -3.49
N ALA A 261 22.57 4.21 -2.53
CA ALA A 261 22.47 2.77 -2.65
C ALA A 261 21.01 2.35 -2.50
N GLU A 262 20.49 1.55 -3.42
CA GLU A 262 19.08 1.20 -3.49
C GLU A 262 18.85 -0.12 -4.23
N GLN A 263 17.68 -0.72 -4.01
CA GLN A 263 17.18 -1.85 -4.82
C GLN A 263 15.89 -1.43 -5.51
N ASN A 264 15.49 -2.19 -6.52
CA ASN A 264 14.24 -1.99 -7.26
C ASN A 264 14.09 -0.60 -7.91
N PHE A 265 15.22 0.01 -8.29
CA PHE A 265 15.24 1.20 -9.15
C PHE A 265 15.78 0.82 -10.54
N HIS A 266 16.96 0.18 -10.58
CA HIS A 266 17.52 -0.45 -11.77
C HIS A 266 18.08 -1.83 -11.47
N ALA A 267 18.12 -2.69 -12.48
CA ALA A 267 18.62 -4.06 -12.41
C ALA A 267 20.04 -4.21 -12.99
N TYR A 268 20.82 -3.14 -13.11
CA TYR A 268 22.19 -3.19 -13.63
C TYR A 268 23.22 -3.42 -12.51
N TYR A 269 24.33 -4.07 -12.86
CA TYR A 269 25.49 -4.14 -11.96
C TYR A 269 26.09 -2.75 -11.71
N TRP A 270 26.40 -2.45 -10.45
CA TRP A 270 26.99 -1.19 -10.06
C TRP A 270 28.44 -1.13 -10.53
N ALA A 271 28.82 -0.01 -11.13
CA ALA A 271 30.21 0.23 -11.54
C ALA A 271 31.15 0.53 -10.35
N GLY A 272 30.59 0.81 -9.17
CA GLY A 272 31.34 1.14 -7.96
C GLY A 272 30.56 0.79 -6.70
N ASN A 273 30.85 1.51 -5.62
CA ASN A 273 30.27 1.28 -4.30
C ASN A 273 28.96 2.05 -4.06
N TYR A 274 28.23 2.38 -5.13
CA TYR A 274 26.94 3.05 -5.11
C TYR A 274 26.16 2.73 -6.39
N SER A 275 24.84 2.90 -6.35
CA SER A 275 23.95 2.64 -7.48
C SER A 275 23.84 3.82 -8.44
N ARG A 276 23.65 5.03 -7.89
CA ARG A 276 23.51 6.28 -8.64
C ARG A 276 24.18 7.44 -7.93
N ARG A 277 24.63 8.42 -8.71
CA ARG A 277 25.05 9.73 -8.24
C ARG A 277 23.94 10.73 -8.56
N ILE A 278 23.46 11.45 -7.54
CA ILE A 278 22.37 12.42 -7.69
C ILE A 278 22.91 13.80 -7.33
N PRO A 279 22.84 14.80 -8.23
CA PRO A 279 23.30 16.15 -7.92
C PRO A 279 22.43 16.82 -6.84
N TYR A 280 23.03 17.72 -6.08
CA TYR A 280 22.27 18.65 -5.23
C TYR A 280 22.84 20.06 -5.32
N VAL A 281 22.00 21.07 -5.09
CA VAL A 281 22.39 22.48 -5.17
C VAL A 281 22.02 23.24 -3.91
N LEU A 282 22.87 24.19 -3.53
CA LEU A 282 22.58 25.17 -2.48
C LEU A 282 21.99 26.44 -3.14
N LYS A 283 20.72 26.72 -2.88
CA LYS A 283 20.01 27.91 -3.40
C LYS A 283 19.37 28.66 -2.25
N ASN A 284 19.72 29.94 -2.09
CA ASN A 284 19.18 30.82 -1.04
C ASN A 284 19.29 30.23 0.38
N GLY A 285 20.40 29.55 0.69
CA GLY A 285 20.62 28.90 2.00
C GLY A 285 19.91 27.56 2.20
N SER A 286 19.22 27.04 1.18
CA SER A 286 18.51 25.76 1.19
C SER A 286 19.13 24.75 0.22
N TYR A 287 19.23 23.49 0.64
CA TYR A 287 19.77 22.39 -0.16
C TYR A 287 18.67 21.63 -0.89
N TYR A 288 18.82 21.48 -2.21
CA TYR A 288 17.88 20.78 -3.08
C TYR A 288 18.58 19.61 -3.76
N ILE A 289 18.14 18.38 -3.46
CA ILE A 289 18.53 17.17 -4.19
C ILE A 289 17.71 17.12 -5.49
N MET A 290 18.41 16.98 -6.61
CA MET A 290 17.88 17.12 -7.96
C MET A 290 17.85 15.75 -8.65
N ASP A 291 16.66 15.20 -8.83
CA ASP A 291 16.42 13.92 -9.51
C ASP A 291 15.22 14.11 -10.46
N ASP A 292 15.07 13.21 -11.44
CA ASP A 292 13.95 13.21 -12.38
C ASP A 292 12.61 12.91 -11.68
N TYR A 293 12.69 12.30 -10.49
CA TYR A 293 11.55 11.96 -9.65
C TYR A 293 11.41 12.89 -8.44
N ASN A 294 10.15 13.13 -8.04
CA ASN A 294 9.84 14.01 -6.91
C ASN A 294 10.30 13.44 -5.56
N ILE A 295 11.27 14.10 -4.94
CA ILE A 295 11.82 13.75 -3.62
C ILE A 295 11.11 14.56 -2.53
N TYR A 296 10.65 13.90 -1.47
CA TYR A 296 10.17 14.59 -0.27
C TYR A 296 11.32 15.16 0.56
N GLY A 297 12.39 14.38 0.72
CA GLY A 297 13.53 14.73 1.54
C GLY A 297 14.24 13.49 2.05
N TRP A 298 15.05 13.66 3.09
CA TRP A 298 15.78 12.55 3.72
C TRP A 298 15.46 12.43 5.21
N MET A 299 15.65 11.23 5.74
CA MET A 299 15.45 10.89 7.13
C MET A 299 16.74 10.39 7.77
N SER A 300 17.10 10.94 8.92
CA SER A 300 18.28 10.53 9.66
C SER A 300 17.89 10.05 11.05
N VAL A 301 18.52 8.98 11.52
CA VAL A 301 18.37 8.53 12.90
C VAL A 301 19.11 9.50 13.83
N GLU A 302 18.42 10.02 14.84
CA GLU A 302 19.03 10.77 15.94
C GLU A 302 19.36 9.79 17.07
N ASP A 303 20.56 9.22 16.99
CA ASP A 303 21.06 8.21 17.92
C ASP A 303 22.15 8.70 18.85
N ASN A 304 22.64 9.94 18.71
CA ASN A 304 23.76 10.49 19.48
C ASN A 304 24.99 9.55 19.51
N ASN A 305 25.25 8.85 18.40
CA ASN A 305 26.29 7.83 18.26
C ASN A 305 26.09 6.57 19.13
N GLU A 306 24.89 6.31 19.64
CA GLU A 306 24.62 5.08 20.41
C GLU A 306 24.47 3.83 19.53
N ASN A 307 24.25 4.01 18.23
CA ASN A 307 24.05 2.91 17.29
C ASN A 307 25.29 2.72 16.42
N TYR A 308 25.64 1.45 16.24
CA TYR A 308 26.82 1.03 15.49
C TYR A 308 26.47 -0.13 14.55
N PRO A 309 27.31 -0.37 13.54
CA PRO A 309 27.16 -1.55 12.70
C PRO A 309 27.13 -2.84 13.52
N LEU A 310 26.37 -3.83 13.05
CA LEU A 310 26.30 -5.14 13.69
C LEU A 310 27.69 -5.77 13.78
N ASN A 311 27.98 -6.36 14.94
CA ASN A 311 29.15 -7.19 15.16
C ASN A 311 28.72 -8.58 15.66
N GLN A 312 29.66 -9.51 15.73
CA GLN A 312 29.35 -10.90 16.11
C GLN A 312 28.67 -11.01 17.49
N SER A 313 29.03 -10.16 18.45
CA SER A 313 28.41 -10.15 19.78
C SER A 313 26.93 -9.75 19.72
N THR A 314 26.63 -8.68 18.96
CA THR A 314 25.26 -8.22 18.73
C THR A 314 24.43 -9.29 18.00
N ILE A 315 25.00 -9.95 16.99
CA ILE A 315 24.34 -11.03 16.23
C ILE A 315 24.02 -12.21 17.15
N ASN A 316 24.98 -12.65 17.97
CA ASN A 316 24.77 -13.76 18.90
C ASN A 316 23.63 -13.46 19.89
N LYS A 317 23.52 -12.21 20.39
CA LYS A 317 22.40 -11.78 21.24
C LYS A 317 21.05 -11.83 20.52
N ILE A 318 21.01 -11.46 19.25
CA ILE A 318 19.79 -11.50 18.43
C ILE A 318 19.34 -12.95 18.25
N LEU A 319 20.26 -13.84 17.86
CA LEU A 319 19.97 -15.25 17.64
C LEU A 319 19.51 -15.96 18.92
N GLN A 320 20.12 -15.65 20.07
CA GLN A 320 19.70 -16.20 21.37
C GLN A 320 18.26 -15.82 21.74
N LYS A 321 17.77 -14.65 21.31
CA LYS A 321 16.40 -14.21 21.62
C LYS A 321 15.31 -14.87 20.76
N ASN A 322 15.68 -15.61 19.70
CA ASN A 322 14.73 -16.26 18.77
C ASN A 322 13.62 -15.32 18.24
N ILE A 323 13.95 -14.04 18.02
CA ILE A 323 13.00 -13.05 17.50
C ILE A 323 12.94 -13.17 15.97
N SER A 324 11.76 -13.44 15.41
CA SER A 324 11.52 -13.51 13.96
C SER A 324 11.08 -12.17 13.36
N PHE A 325 10.37 -11.37 14.16
CA PHE A 325 9.95 -10.01 13.86
C PHE A 325 10.10 -9.24 15.17
N PRO A 326 10.87 -8.15 15.24
CA PRO A 326 10.95 -7.39 16.47
C PRO A 326 9.56 -6.84 16.75
N ASP A 327 8.95 -7.28 17.86
CA ASP A 327 7.76 -6.64 18.39
C ASP A 327 8.07 -5.14 18.48
N PHE A 328 7.42 -4.35 17.63
CA PHE A 328 7.71 -2.93 17.52
C PHE A 328 7.03 -2.22 18.68
N ILE A 329 7.68 -2.26 19.85
CA ILE A 329 7.18 -1.73 21.12
C ILE A 329 7.23 -0.19 21.12
N CYS A 330 7.99 0.41 20.20
CA CYS A 330 8.11 1.86 20.07
C CYS A 330 6.81 2.58 19.65
N SER A 331 5.64 1.93 19.61
CA SER A 331 4.38 2.57 19.22
C SER A 331 4.00 3.74 20.14
N LYS A 332 4.35 4.96 19.74
CA LYS A 332 3.51 6.12 20.07
C LYS A 332 2.22 5.97 19.27
N SER A 333 1.11 6.00 20.00
CA SER A 333 -0.27 6.11 19.51
C SER A 333 -0.37 7.05 18.30
N ILE A 334 -0.27 6.49 17.10
CA ILE A 334 -0.89 7.09 15.93
C ILE A 334 -2.30 6.51 15.96
N LYS A 335 -3.24 7.26 16.55
CA LYS A 335 -4.65 7.09 16.20
C LYS A 335 -4.70 7.22 14.68
N HIS A 336 -4.83 6.10 13.98
CA HIS A 336 -5.34 6.11 12.63
C HIS A 336 -6.74 6.73 12.74
N ASN A 337 -6.86 8.02 12.44
CA ASN A 337 -8.13 8.60 12.08
C ASN A 337 -8.52 7.93 10.78
N TYR A 338 -9.31 6.86 10.89
CA TYR A 338 -10.08 6.27 9.80
C TYR A 338 -11.15 7.28 9.35
N ILE A 339 -10.71 8.40 8.77
CA ILE A 339 -11.57 9.27 7.98
C ILE A 339 -11.33 8.87 6.53
N SER A 340 -12.08 7.87 6.05
CA SER A 340 -12.50 7.76 4.64
C SER A 340 -13.20 6.41 4.40
N LEU A 341 -14.33 6.20 5.07
CA LEU A 341 -15.38 5.31 4.54
C LEU A 341 -16.74 5.94 4.81
N TYR A 342 -16.92 6.54 5.99
CA TYR A 342 -18.11 7.32 6.34
C TYR A 342 -18.31 8.57 5.46
N TYR A 343 -17.25 9.20 4.96
CA TYR A 343 -17.38 10.37 4.08
C TYR A 343 -17.90 10.00 2.70
N TYR A 344 -17.48 8.86 2.13
CA TYR A 344 -17.97 8.38 0.83
C TYR A 344 -19.34 7.69 0.94
N LEU A 345 -19.59 6.92 2.01
CA LEU A 345 -20.92 6.35 2.28
C LEU A 345 -21.94 7.47 2.56
N GLY A 346 -21.57 8.47 3.36
CA GLY A 346 -22.43 9.59 3.71
C GLY A 346 -22.74 10.51 2.53
N PHE A 347 -21.76 10.82 1.68
CA PHE A 347 -21.99 11.69 0.52
C PHE A 347 -22.89 11.03 -0.55
N PHE A 348 -22.75 9.72 -0.77
CA PHE A 348 -23.62 8.98 -1.70
C PHE A 348 -25.02 8.72 -1.15
N LEU A 349 -25.17 8.41 0.15
CA LEU A 349 -26.49 8.28 0.79
C LEU A 349 -27.24 9.61 0.81
N CYS A 350 -26.56 10.75 0.99
CA CYS A 350 -27.20 12.07 1.04
C CYS A 350 -27.71 12.56 -0.33
N LEU A 351 -26.99 12.24 -1.41
CA LEU A 351 -27.38 12.60 -2.78
C LEU A 351 -28.57 11.77 -3.31
N THR A 352 -28.88 10.62 -2.72
CA THR A 352 -30.03 9.80 -3.14
C THR A 352 -31.20 9.82 -2.16
N PHE A 353 -31.01 10.15 -0.88
CA PHE A 353 -32.11 10.36 0.06
C PHE A 353 -32.87 11.67 -0.19
N SER A 354 -32.21 12.70 -0.74
CA SER A 354 -32.84 13.99 -1.05
C SER A 354 -33.95 13.89 -2.11
N SER A 355 -33.93 12.89 -2.99
CA SER A 355 -34.98 12.64 -3.99
C SER A 355 -36.15 11.80 -3.49
N ILE A 356 -36.08 11.25 -2.27
CA ILE A 356 -37.16 10.47 -1.64
C ILE A 356 -38.14 11.41 -0.90
N PHE A 357 -37.65 12.53 -0.38
CA PHE A 357 -38.40 13.49 0.44
C PHE A 357 -38.83 14.79 -0.26
N LEU A 358 -38.44 14.99 -1.53
CA LEU A 358 -39.12 15.88 -2.48
C LEU A 358 -40.18 15.08 -3.25
#